data_AF-A0A8T5HM85-F1
#
_entry.id   AF-A0A8T5HM85-F1
#
_cell.length_a   1.000
_cell.length_b   1.000
_cell.length_c   1.000
_cell.angle_alpha   90.00
_cell.angle_beta   90.00
_cell.angle_gamma   90.00
#
_symmetry.space_group_name_H-M   'P 1'
#
loop_
_entity.id
_entity.type
_entity.pdbx_description
1 polymer ?
#
loop_
_entity_poly.entity_id
_entity_poly.type
_entity_poly.pdbx_seq_one_letter_code
_entity_poly.pdbx_strand_id
1 'polypeptide(L)'
;MQQTNLALKKLHGIKPKGVKVRPDSKLERLLGVGDLIIKEFAHLRAGRRIASDSLLHLDIRDRLESEYFFNFSFSEADLVDFVHVAAESKYHEVDSFLLGMYSGVLLSLLTERNKQENKRTKIYIDGNKKEFPYLFSYAQYFDELIVENFRGEKICDRLTYDTGSGNLLAFSNLEGSNFGWFSGIGTKSIKDVYFINNSFLEFCAPYLHGKDVWFINNKYQNGGCAVKAGICDSLWLLNNFDPYVRIHAGDTSHLDTFFVVSQPFCNLNFIEGKLANDLQIIKNFILCSDPDTYIQFKSMKFNNSWIGKAAIEKYKPIVELSHSLIGEKDTLTIIEKSKQIKELYGTLT
;
A
#
# COMPACT_ATOMS: atom_id res chain seq x y z
N MET A 1 -28.35 -22.93 -7.55
CA MET A 1 -28.79 -22.06 -6.45
C MET A 1 -30.23 -21.64 -6.67
N GLN A 2 -31.13 -21.91 -5.73
CA GLN A 2 -32.50 -21.41 -5.76
C GLN A 2 -32.50 -19.96 -5.26
N GLN A 3 -32.83 -19.02 -6.14
CA GLN A 3 -33.08 -17.62 -5.75
C GLN A 3 -34.20 -17.59 -4.71
N THR A 4 -33.89 -17.13 -3.51
CA THR A 4 -34.85 -16.92 -2.44
C THR A 4 -35.66 -15.66 -2.77
N ASN A 5 -36.79 -15.85 -3.46
CA ASN A 5 -37.81 -14.82 -3.63
C ASN A 5 -38.29 -14.37 -2.25
N LEU A 6 -37.86 -13.19 -1.80
CA LEU A 6 -38.45 -12.51 -0.65
C LEU A 6 -39.94 -12.29 -0.93
N ALA A 7 -40.76 -13.02 -0.18
CA ALA A 7 -42.19 -13.15 -0.40
C ALA A 7 -42.91 -11.81 -0.23
N LEU A 8 -43.35 -11.24 -1.35
CA LEU A 8 -44.48 -10.32 -1.38
C LEU A 8 -45.72 -11.09 -0.90
N LYS A 9 -46.27 -10.71 0.27
CA LYS A 9 -47.60 -11.12 0.72
C LYS A 9 -48.58 -10.91 -0.44
N LYS A 10 -49.16 -12.01 -0.94
CA LYS A 10 -50.12 -12.02 -2.05
C LYS A 10 -51.34 -11.16 -1.71
N LEU A 11 -51.36 -9.91 -2.18
CA LEU A 11 -52.60 -9.15 -2.32
C LEU A 11 -53.49 -9.89 -3.33
N HIS A 12 -54.55 -10.53 -2.86
CA HIS A 12 -55.51 -11.23 -3.70
C HIS A 12 -56.18 -10.24 -4.66
N GLY A 13 -56.10 -10.50 -5.97
CA GLY A 13 -56.86 -9.78 -7.01
C GLY A 13 -56.04 -8.91 -7.97
N ILE A 14 -54.78 -8.59 -7.67
CA ILE A 14 -53.90 -7.87 -8.61
C ILE A 14 -52.95 -8.89 -9.24
N LYS A 15 -53.17 -9.26 -10.51
CA LYS A 15 -52.12 -9.92 -11.30
C LYS A 15 -50.97 -8.91 -11.41
N PRO A 16 -49.78 -9.15 -10.81
CA PRO A 16 -48.67 -8.22 -10.99
C PRO A 16 -48.34 -8.23 -12.49
N LYS A 17 -48.63 -7.11 -13.17
CA LYS A 17 -48.14 -6.87 -14.53
C LYS A 17 -46.64 -7.14 -14.48
N GLY A 18 -46.17 -8.07 -15.31
CA GLY A 18 -44.83 -8.65 -15.24
C GLY A 18 -43.78 -7.59 -14.92
N VAL A 19 -43.36 -7.57 -13.65
CA VAL A 19 -42.24 -6.73 -13.23
C VAL A 19 -41.04 -7.35 -13.90
N LYS A 20 -40.55 -6.74 -14.99
CA LYS A 20 -39.27 -7.11 -15.58
C LYS A 20 -38.23 -6.89 -14.49
N VAL A 21 -37.73 -7.98 -13.90
CA VAL A 21 -36.61 -7.91 -12.98
C VAL A 21 -35.47 -7.27 -13.75
N ARG A 22 -35.07 -6.07 -13.33
CA ARG A 22 -33.92 -5.38 -13.91
C ARG A 22 -32.69 -6.23 -13.57
N PRO A 23 -31.82 -6.58 -14.53
CA PRO A 23 -30.56 -7.22 -14.19
C PRO A 23 -29.78 -6.29 -13.26
N ASP A 24 -29.26 -6.84 -12.17
CA ASP A 24 -28.42 -6.09 -11.22
C ASP A 24 -27.29 -5.40 -11.98
N SER A 25 -27.05 -4.14 -11.65
CA SER A 25 -25.85 -3.45 -12.11
C SER A 25 -24.60 -4.16 -11.58
N LYS A 26 -23.46 -3.94 -12.25
CA LYS A 26 -22.19 -4.51 -11.78
C LYS A 26 -21.87 -4.10 -10.35
N LEU A 27 -22.10 -2.82 -10.01
CA LEU A 27 -21.92 -2.28 -8.67
C LEU A 27 -22.84 -2.98 -7.65
N GLU A 28 -24.14 -3.12 -7.92
CA GLU A 28 -25.07 -3.84 -7.04
C GLU A 28 -24.64 -5.30 -6.83
N ARG A 29 -24.13 -5.95 -7.88
CA ARG A 29 -23.60 -7.32 -7.77
C ARG A 29 -22.32 -7.38 -6.94
N LEU A 30 -21.38 -6.46 -7.11
CA LEU A 30 -20.16 -6.39 -6.29
C LEU A 30 -20.51 -6.17 -4.81
N LEU A 31 -21.40 -5.22 -4.51
CA LEU A 31 -21.85 -4.95 -3.14
C LEU A 31 -22.58 -6.16 -2.54
N GLY A 32 -23.53 -6.75 -3.28
CA GLY A 32 -24.30 -7.90 -2.82
C GLY A 32 -23.45 -9.14 -2.57
N VAL A 33 -22.43 -9.39 -3.39
CA VAL A 33 -21.47 -10.48 -3.16
C VAL A 33 -20.58 -10.18 -1.94
N GLY A 34 -20.14 -8.93 -1.75
CA GLY A 34 -19.41 -8.51 -0.55
C GLY A 34 -20.18 -8.82 0.74
N ASP A 35 -21.47 -8.48 0.79
CA ASP A 35 -22.35 -8.78 1.93
C ASP A 35 -22.49 -10.30 2.17
N LEU A 36 -22.57 -11.09 1.10
CA LEU A 36 -22.62 -12.56 1.21
C LEU A 36 -21.33 -13.14 1.79
N ILE A 37 -20.17 -12.66 1.33
CA ILE A 37 -18.86 -13.08 1.85
C ILE A 37 -18.73 -12.72 3.33
N ILE A 38 -19.08 -11.49 3.73
CA ILE A 38 -19.04 -11.09 5.14
C ILE A 38 -19.91 -12.03 5.98
N LYS A 39 -21.16 -12.25 5.57
CA LYS A 39 -22.09 -13.12 6.29
C LYS A 39 -21.62 -14.58 6.38
N GLU A 40 -21.05 -15.10 5.30
CA GLU A 40 -20.56 -16.47 5.23
C GLU A 40 -19.36 -16.67 6.14
N PHE A 41 -18.40 -15.75 6.15
CA PHE A 41 -17.10 -15.96 6.81
C PHE A 41 -16.97 -15.27 8.19
N ALA A 42 -17.93 -14.42 8.62
CA ALA A 42 -17.89 -13.70 9.91
C ALA A 42 -17.67 -14.62 11.12
N HIS A 43 -18.22 -15.84 11.09
CA HIS A 43 -18.13 -16.79 12.21
C HIS A 43 -16.74 -17.41 12.39
N LEU A 44 -15.89 -17.41 11.36
CA LEU A 44 -14.60 -18.10 11.38
C LEU A 44 -13.53 -17.33 12.16
N ARG A 45 -13.72 -16.02 12.39
CA ARG A 45 -12.75 -15.18 13.12
C ARG A 45 -12.88 -15.28 14.64
N ALA A 46 -13.94 -15.89 15.16
CA ALA A 46 -14.13 -16.07 16.61
C ALA A 46 -13.06 -16.95 17.29
N GLY A 47 -12.09 -17.51 16.54
CA GLY A 47 -11.15 -18.50 17.08
C GLY A 47 -9.65 -18.42 16.75
N ARG A 48 -9.11 -17.72 15.72
CA ARG A 48 -7.71 -18.03 15.28
C ARG A 48 -6.84 -16.94 14.63
N ARG A 49 -5.54 -17.35 14.57
CA ARG A 49 -4.25 -16.75 14.22
C ARG A 49 -3.97 -16.75 12.70
N ILE A 50 -3.20 -15.77 12.21
CA ILE A 50 -2.53 -15.61 10.88
C ILE A 50 -2.62 -16.76 9.84
N ALA A 51 -2.25 -18.01 10.19
CA ALA A 51 -2.36 -19.14 9.26
C ALA A 51 -3.81 -19.45 8.82
N SER A 52 -4.81 -19.03 9.61
CA SER A 52 -6.22 -19.06 9.21
C SER A 52 -6.53 -18.05 8.12
N ASP A 53 -5.84 -16.91 8.09
CA ASP A 53 -6.19 -15.79 7.21
C ASP A 53 -5.82 -16.11 5.76
N SER A 54 -4.72 -16.85 5.57
CA SER A 54 -4.27 -17.34 4.26
C SER A 54 -5.27 -18.30 3.63
N LEU A 55 -5.75 -19.27 4.42
CA LEU A 55 -6.75 -20.24 3.97
C LEU A 55 -8.08 -19.53 3.70
N LEU A 56 -8.46 -18.58 4.55
CA LEU A 56 -9.64 -17.75 4.36
C LEU A 56 -9.58 -16.95 3.06
N HIS A 57 -8.44 -16.35 2.73
CA HIS A 57 -8.25 -15.63 1.47
C HIS A 57 -8.44 -16.57 0.26
N LEU A 58 -7.85 -17.77 0.30
CA LEU A 58 -8.03 -18.78 -0.76
C LEU A 58 -9.49 -19.22 -0.89
N ASP A 59 -10.17 -19.48 0.22
CA ASP A 59 -11.58 -19.87 0.21
C ASP A 59 -12.47 -18.75 -0.38
N ILE A 60 -12.23 -17.49 -0.02
CA ILE A 60 -12.95 -16.34 -0.60
C ILE A 60 -12.69 -16.29 -2.11
N ARG A 61 -11.43 -16.39 -2.53
CA ARG A 61 -11.05 -16.38 -3.95
C ARG A 61 -11.75 -17.48 -4.74
N ASP A 62 -11.70 -18.71 -4.27
CA ASP A 62 -12.29 -19.87 -4.94
C ASP A 62 -13.81 -19.69 -5.11
N ARG A 63 -14.51 -19.18 -4.08
CA ARG A 63 -15.95 -18.87 -4.15
C ARG A 63 -16.25 -17.76 -5.15
N LEU A 64 -15.45 -16.70 -5.18
CA LEU A 64 -15.64 -15.61 -6.14
C LEU A 64 -15.45 -16.11 -7.58
N GLU A 65 -14.42 -16.90 -7.87
CA GLU A 65 -14.16 -17.39 -9.22
C GLU A 65 -15.18 -18.43 -9.69
N SER A 66 -15.52 -19.40 -8.84
CA SER A 66 -16.32 -20.56 -9.22
C SER A 66 -17.83 -20.34 -9.11
N GLU A 67 -18.29 -19.52 -8.17
CA GLU A 67 -19.72 -19.38 -7.83
C GLU A 67 -20.25 -17.98 -8.14
N TYR A 68 -19.63 -16.95 -7.57
CA TYR A 68 -20.21 -15.62 -7.61
C TYR A 68 -19.90 -14.85 -8.89
N PHE A 69 -18.73 -15.07 -9.50
CA PHE A 69 -18.28 -14.37 -10.71
C PHE A 69 -18.00 -15.28 -11.91
N PHE A 70 -18.55 -16.50 -11.90
CA PHE A 70 -18.63 -17.28 -13.12
C PHE A 70 -19.39 -16.48 -14.19
N ASN A 71 -18.72 -16.19 -15.32
CA ASN A 71 -19.21 -15.32 -16.40
C ASN A 71 -19.56 -13.88 -16.00
N PHE A 72 -18.96 -13.34 -14.94
CA PHE A 72 -19.10 -11.94 -14.56
C PHE A 72 -17.77 -11.20 -14.73
N SER A 73 -17.81 -10.08 -15.46
CA SER A 73 -16.68 -9.18 -15.63
C SER A 73 -16.98 -7.82 -15.04
N PHE A 74 -15.98 -7.25 -14.38
CA PHE A 74 -15.95 -5.89 -13.87
C PHE A 74 -14.65 -5.23 -14.32
N SER A 75 -14.65 -3.92 -14.39
CA SER A 75 -13.54 -3.07 -14.82
C SER A 75 -12.90 -2.35 -13.63
N GLU A 76 -11.84 -1.60 -13.89
CA GLU A 76 -11.22 -0.69 -12.93
C GLU A 76 -12.22 0.32 -12.38
N ALA A 77 -13.06 0.90 -13.25
CA ALA A 77 -14.10 1.85 -12.85
C ALA A 77 -15.14 1.21 -11.93
N ASP A 78 -15.57 -0.02 -12.22
CA ASP A 78 -16.53 -0.75 -11.39
C ASP A 78 -15.95 -1.03 -9.98
N LEU A 79 -14.65 -1.34 -9.89
CA LEU A 79 -13.96 -1.57 -8.61
C LEU A 79 -13.77 -0.27 -7.82
N VAL A 80 -13.45 0.84 -8.49
CA VAL A 80 -13.38 2.19 -7.89
C VAL A 80 -14.75 2.58 -7.32
N ASP A 81 -15.81 2.41 -8.09
CA ASP A 81 -17.19 2.69 -7.65
C ASP A 81 -17.57 1.85 -6.42
N PHE A 82 -17.23 0.55 -6.44
CA PHE A 82 -17.42 -0.33 -5.29
C PHE A 82 -16.70 0.22 -4.06
N VAL A 83 -15.42 0.57 -4.16
CA VAL A 83 -14.65 1.10 -3.02
C VAL A 83 -15.27 2.40 -2.50
N HIS A 84 -15.72 3.30 -3.36
CA HIS A 84 -16.35 4.55 -2.93
C HIS A 84 -17.68 4.36 -2.19
N VAL A 85 -18.47 3.36 -2.57
CA VAL A 85 -19.75 3.05 -1.91
C VAL A 85 -19.53 2.24 -0.64
N ALA A 86 -18.58 1.31 -0.64
CA ALA A 86 -18.25 0.48 0.50
C ALA A 86 -17.48 1.25 1.59
N ALA A 87 -16.73 2.30 1.23
CA ALA A 87 -16.11 3.21 2.18
C ALA A 87 -17.16 3.88 3.09
N GLU A 88 -16.80 4.12 4.35
CA GLU A 88 -17.68 4.59 5.43
C GLU A 88 -18.75 3.59 5.91
N SER A 89 -18.70 2.35 5.43
CA SER A 89 -19.57 1.31 5.99
C SER A 89 -19.26 1.10 7.47
N LYS A 90 -20.30 1.21 8.31
CA LYS A 90 -20.21 1.10 9.78
C LYS A 90 -20.13 -0.35 10.25
N TYR A 91 -19.22 -1.10 9.66
CA TYR A 91 -18.95 -2.48 10.02
C TYR A 91 -18.16 -2.56 11.33
N HIS A 92 -18.38 -3.63 12.09
CA HIS A 92 -17.48 -3.99 13.18
C HIS A 92 -16.14 -4.49 12.60
N GLU A 93 -15.08 -4.53 13.42
CA GLU A 93 -13.71 -4.84 12.97
C GLU A 93 -13.60 -6.13 12.13
N VAL A 94 -14.38 -7.16 12.46
CA VAL A 94 -14.40 -8.44 11.72
C VAL A 94 -14.92 -8.27 10.30
N ASP A 95 -16.04 -7.57 10.16
CA ASP A 95 -16.70 -7.36 8.87
C ASP A 95 -15.88 -6.40 8.00
N SER A 96 -15.27 -5.36 8.59
CA SER A 96 -14.33 -4.47 7.89
C SER A 96 -13.12 -5.22 7.33
N PHE A 97 -12.58 -6.16 8.11
CA PHE A 97 -11.47 -7.01 7.67
C PHE A 97 -11.86 -7.93 6.51
N LEU A 98 -13.02 -8.59 6.59
CA LEU A 98 -13.53 -9.45 5.52
C LEU A 98 -13.83 -8.64 4.25
N LEU A 99 -14.39 -7.44 4.39
CA LEU A 99 -14.58 -6.51 3.28
C LEU A 99 -13.23 -6.10 2.65
N GLY A 100 -12.23 -5.87 3.50
CA GLY A 100 -10.85 -5.61 3.10
C GLY A 100 -10.25 -6.74 2.26
N MET A 101 -10.30 -7.98 2.77
CA MET A 101 -9.88 -9.19 2.03
C MET A 101 -10.64 -9.35 0.72
N TYR A 102 -11.97 -9.21 0.77
CA TYR A 102 -12.82 -9.29 -0.42
C TYR A 102 -12.36 -8.29 -1.49
N SER A 103 -12.14 -7.03 -1.12
CA SER A 103 -11.63 -6.02 -2.05
C SER A 103 -10.24 -6.38 -2.60
N GLY A 104 -9.36 -6.97 -1.79
CA GLY A 104 -8.03 -7.41 -2.23
C GLY A 104 -8.09 -8.56 -3.23
N VAL A 105 -9.02 -9.51 -3.04
CA VAL A 105 -9.28 -10.57 -4.02
C VAL A 105 -9.84 -9.98 -5.30
N LEU A 106 -10.77 -9.01 -5.24
CA LEU A 106 -11.28 -8.32 -6.44
C LEU A 106 -10.16 -7.68 -7.26
N LEU A 107 -9.25 -6.95 -6.60
CA LEU A 107 -8.09 -6.35 -7.24
C LEU A 107 -7.21 -7.40 -7.96
N SER A 108 -6.98 -8.54 -7.29
CA SER A 108 -6.17 -9.64 -7.83
C SER A 108 -6.83 -10.26 -9.07
N LEU A 109 -8.12 -10.58 -8.98
CA LEU A 109 -8.89 -11.16 -10.09
C LEU A 109 -8.96 -10.23 -11.31
N LEU A 110 -9.18 -8.93 -11.08
CA LEU A 110 -9.17 -7.94 -12.14
C LEU A 110 -7.80 -7.90 -12.84
N THR A 111 -6.73 -7.89 -12.04
CA THR A 111 -5.36 -7.86 -12.56
C THR A 111 -5.03 -9.05 -13.42
N GLU A 112 -5.38 -10.26 -12.96
CA GLU A 112 -5.15 -11.50 -13.70
C GLU A 112 -5.93 -11.54 -15.01
N ARG A 113 -7.21 -11.14 -14.99
CA ARG A 113 -8.06 -11.11 -16.19
C ARG A 113 -7.53 -10.11 -17.22
N ASN A 114 -7.19 -8.90 -16.79
CA ASN A 114 -6.58 -7.91 -17.68
C ASN A 114 -5.24 -8.40 -18.27
N LYS A 115 -4.42 -9.08 -17.47
CA LYS A 115 -3.17 -9.68 -17.94
C LYS A 115 -3.40 -10.76 -18.99
N GLN A 116 -4.45 -11.58 -18.86
CA GLN A 116 -4.87 -12.55 -19.89
C GLN A 116 -5.27 -11.86 -21.21
N GLU A 117 -5.76 -10.62 -21.13
CA GLU A 117 -6.08 -9.77 -22.29
C GLU A 117 -4.89 -8.90 -22.77
N ASN A 118 -3.68 -9.11 -22.24
CA ASN A 118 -2.48 -8.29 -22.48
C ASN A 118 -2.65 -6.80 -22.12
N LYS A 119 -3.51 -6.50 -21.14
CA LYS A 119 -3.72 -5.16 -20.57
C LYS A 119 -3.06 -5.04 -19.20
N ARG A 120 -2.63 -3.83 -18.86
CA ARG A 120 -2.18 -3.48 -17.51
C ARG A 120 -3.33 -2.92 -16.71
N THR A 121 -3.42 -3.30 -15.45
CA THR A 121 -4.46 -2.82 -14.52
C THR A 121 -3.98 -1.58 -13.78
N LYS A 122 -4.65 -0.46 -14.00
CA LYS A 122 -4.27 0.82 -13.40
C LYS A 122 -5.40 1.34 -12.55
N ILE A 123 -5.18 1.35 -11.24
CA ILE A 123 -6.18 1.79 -10.28
C ILE A 123 -5.66 3.02 -9.54
N TYR A 124 -6.42 4.09 -9.66
CA TYR A 124 -6.27 5.31 -8.89
C TYR A 124 -7.57 5.54 -8.13
N ILE A 125 -7.51 5.59 -6.80
CA ILE A 125 -8.69 5.80 -5.96
C ILE A 125 -8.42 6.91 -4.96
N ASP A 126 -9.26 7.94 -5.00
CA ASP A 126 -9.31 9.03 -4.04
C ASP A 126 -10.43 8.81 -3.03
N GLY A 127 -10.07 8.47 -1.80
CA GLY A 127 -11.00 8.23 -0.71
C GLY A 127 -11.81 9.45 -0.28
N ASN A 128 -11.43 10.67 -0.66
CA ASN A 128 -12.07 11.92 -0.22
C ASN A 128 -12.31 11.95 1.31
N LYS A 129 -11.29 11.54 2.06
CA LYS A 129 -11.27 11.39 3.53
C LYS A 129 -12.26 10.37 4.09
N LYS A 130 -12.80 9.47 3.26
CA LYS A 130 -13.62 8.36 3.74
C LYS A 130 -12.78 7.34 4.49
N GLU A 131 -13.43 6.61 5.38
CA GLU A 131 -12.80 5.53 6.15
C GLU A 131 -12.95 4.19 5.42
N PHE A 132 -11.86 3.46 5.22
CA PHE A 132 -11.90 2.09 4.71
C PHE A 132 -10.75 1.28 5.34
N PRO A 133 -10.92 0.77 6.57
CA PRO A 133 -9.93 -0.08 7.21
C PRO A 133 -9.73 -1.35 6.37
N TYR A 134 -8.50 -1.85 6.27
CA TYR A 134 -8.16 -3.05 5.50
C TYR A 134 -8.41 -2.99 3.98
N LEU A 135 -8.57 -1.80 3.39
CA LEU A 135 -8.77 -1.67 1.93
C LEU A 135 -7.68 -2.43 1.16
N PHE A 136 -8.09 -3.34 0.28
CA PHE A 136 -7.22 -4.23 -0.50
C PHE A 136 -6.27 -5.12 0.31
N SER A 137 -6.62 -5.46 1.54
CA SER A 137 -5.84 -6.41 2.31
C SER A 137 -5.73 -7.77 1.59
N TYR A 138 -4.55 -8.39 1.68
CA TYR A 138 -4.21 -9.67 1.04
C TYR A 138 -4.24 -9.70 -0.49
N ALA A 139 -4.34 -8.57 -1.19
CA ALA A 139 -4.29 -8.62 -2.66
C ALA A 139 -2.97 -9.22 -3.15
N GLN A 140 -3.06 -10.25 -3.99
CA GLN A 140 -1.92 -10.99 -4.51
C GLN A 140 -1.26 -10.28 -5.70
N TYR A 141 -2.06 -9.69 -6.59
CA TYR A 141 -1.57 -9.09 -7.83
C TYR A 141 -2.15 -7.70 -8.05
N PHE A 142 -1.31 -6.79 -8.53
CA PHE A 142 -1.69 -5.49 -9.08
C PHE A 142 -0.60 -4.99 -10.04
N ASP A 143 -0.93 -4.21 -11.07
CA ASP A 143 0.12 -3.55 -11.85
C ASP A 143 0.44 -2.18 -11.26
N GLU A 144 -0.51 -1.25 -11.27
CA GLU A 144 -0.37 0.10 -10.74
C GLU A 144 -1.54 0.41 -9.78
N LEU A 145 -1.24 0.65 -8.51
CA LEU A 145 -2.22 0.98 -7.47
C LEU A 145 -1.81 2.27 -6.75
N ILE A 146 -2.68 3.29 -6.83
CA ILE A 146 -2.54 4.56 -6.12
C ILE A 146 -3.77 4.76 -5.23
N VAL A 147 -3.53 4.87 -3.93
CA VAL A 147 -4.56 5.04 -2.90
C VAL A 147 -4.34 6.39 -2.22
N GLU A 148 -5.34 7.26 -2.29
CA GLU A 148 -5.24 8.62 -1.79
C GLU A 148 -6.33 9.02 -0.82
N ASN A 149 -6.04 9.94 0.09
CA ASN A 149 -7.02 10.61 0.95
C ASN A 149 -7.96 9.63 1.69
N PHE A 150 -7.48 8.46 2.12
CA PHE A 150 -8.25 7.57 2.97
C PHE A 150 -7.87 7.73 4.44
N ARG A 151 -8.83 7.41 5.30
CA ARG A 151 -8.62 7.22 6.74
C ARG A 151 -8.79 5.75 7.10
N GLY A 152 -8.07 5.30 8.12
CA GLY A 152 -8.27 3.98 8.72
C GLY A 152 -6.97 3.28 9.05
N GLU A 153 -7.07 1.99 9.36
CA GLU A 153 -5.92 1.16 9.71
C GLU A 153 -5.69 0.07 8.67
N LYS A 154 -4.43 -0.32 8.51
CA LYS A 154 -4.06 -1.52 7.74
C LYS A 154 -4.53 -1.51 6.28
N ILE A 155 -4.64 -0.30 5.70
CA ILE A 155 -4.88 -0.15 4.26
C ILE A 155 -3.74 -0.84 3.51
N CYS A 156 -4.12 -1.72 2.58
CA CYS A 156 -3.22 -2.52 1.78
C CYS A 156 -2.30 -3.41 2.65
N ASP A 157 -2.81 -3.89 3.78
CA ASP A 157 -2.12 -4.88 4.61
C ASP A 157 -1.92 -6.19 3.82
N ARG A 158 -0.70 -6.70 3.84
CA ARG A 158 -0.29 -7.97 3.23
C ARG A 158 -0.50 -8.06 1.72
N LEU A 159 -0.29 -6.96 1.00
CA LEU A 159 -0.18 -7.02 -0.46
C LEU A 159 0.94 -7.96 -0.93
N THR A 160 0.80 -8.46 -2.14
CA THR A 160 1.70 -9.44 -2.78
C THR A 160 1.87 -10.72 -1.95
N TYR A 161 0.81 -11.11 -1.25
CA TYR A 161 0.77 -12.33 -0.47
C TYR A 161 1.08 -13.56 -1.35
N ASP A 162 1.67 -14.62 -0.77
CA ASP A 162 1.89 -15.93 -1.41
C ASP A 162 2.42 -15.86 -2.86
N THR A 163 3.62 -15.31 -3.05
CA THR A 163 4.30 -15.12 -4.36
C THR A 163 3.65 -14.10 -5.31
N GLY A 164 2.77 -13.25 -4.77
CA GLY A 164 2.20 -12.12 -5.48
C GLY A 164 3.24 -11.14 -6.02
N SER A 165 2.80 -10.23 -6.90
CA SER A 165 3.68 -9.20 -7.47
C SER A 165 2.93 -7.92 -7.80
N GLY A 166 3.67 -6.80 -7.84
CA GLY A 166 3.17 -5.58 -8.45
C GLY A 166 4.24 -4.63 -8.96
N ASN A 167 3.85 -3.68 -9.80
CA ASN A 167 4.80 -2.75 -10.40
C ASN A 167 4.90 -1.45 -9.60
N LEU A 168 3.77 -0.78 -9.35
CA LEU A 168 3.76 0.50 -8.66
C LEU A 168 2.68 0.52 -7.58
N LEU A 169 3.08 0.88 -6.36
CA LEU A 169 2.19 1.13 -5.24
C LEU A 169 2.44 2.54 -4.71
N ALA A 170 1.40 3.35 -4.57
CA ALA A 170 1.52 4.68 -3.95
C ALA A 170 0.42 4.90 -2.91
N PHE A 171 0.84 5.41 -1.76
CA PHE A 171 -0.01 5.87 -0.67
C PHE A 171 0.18 7.37 -0.53
N SER A 172 -0.89 8.14 -0.76
CA SER A 172 -0.84 9.60 -0.72
C SER A 172 -1.85 10.20 0.25
N ASN A 173 -1.44 11.14 1.09
CA ASN A 173 -2.32 11.86 2.01
C ASN A 173 -3.19 10.92 2.89
N LEU A 174 -2.66 9.77 3.33
CA LEU A 174 -3.37 8.86 4.22
C LEU A 174 -3.26 9.32 5.68
N GLU A 175 -4.33 9.09 6.46
CA GLU A 175 -4.38 9.34 7.91
C GLU A 175 -4.73 8.06 8.67
N GLY A 176 -3.90 7.66 9.62
CA GLY A 176 -4.11 6.42 10.38
C GLY A 176 -2.82 5.66 10.69
N SER A 177 -2.91 4.33 10.73
CA SER A 177 -1.83 3.43 11.18
C SER A 177 -1.65 2.20 10.27
N ASN A 178 -0.43 1.65 10.26
CA ASN A 178 -0.10 0.35 9.66
C ASN A 178 -0.38 0.21 8.14
N PHE A 179 -0.18 1.26 7.35
CA PHE A 179 -0.34 1.19 5.89
C PHE A 179 0.74 0.32 5.25
N GLY A 180 0.33 -0.53 4.30
CA GLY A 180 1.26 -1.33 3.50
C GLY A 180 2.11 -2.29 4.33
N TRP A 181 1.56 -2.87 5.40
CA TRP A 181 2.30 -3.89 6.16
C TRP A 181 2.37 -5.19 5.35
N PHE A 182 3.49 -5.45 4.68
CA PHE A 182 3.66 -6.68 3.90
C PHE A 182 4.07 -7.84 4.83
N SER A 183 3.44 -9.01 4.72
CA SER A 183 3.80 -10.20 5.52
C SER A 183 4.22 -11.39 4.66
N GLY A 184 4.67 -11.14 3.43
CA GLY A 184 5.09 -12.20 2.50
C GLY A 184 6.45 -12.77 2.88
N ILE A 185 6.56 -14.10 3.00
CA ILE A 185 7.85 -14.78 3.05
C ILE A 185 8.39 -14.78 1.60
N GLY A 186 9.37 -13.94 1.32
CA GLY A 186 10.15 -14.01 0.08
C GLY A 186 9.85 -12.92 -0.94
N THR A 187 10.92 -12.20 -1.26
CA THR A 187 11.16 -11.40 -2.48
C THR A 187 10.55 -10.00 -2.56
N LYS A 188 11.30 -9.15 -3.27
CA LYS A 188 11.00 -7.77 -3.69
C LYS A 188 9.88 -7.79 -4.74
N SER A 189 8.69 -8.21 -4.31
CA SER A 189 7.52 -8.46 -5.16
C SER A 189 6.96 -7.18 -5.80
N ILE A 190 7.20 -6.02 -5.18
CA ILE A 190 6.79 -4.72 -5.72
C ILE A 190 8.00 -3.98 -6.28
N LYS A 191 7.91 -3.44 -7.49
CA LYS A 191 9.04 -2.69 -8.08
C LYS A 191 9.21 -1.32 -7.40
N ASP A 192 8.20 -0.45 -7.45
CA ASP A 192 8.28 0.89 -6.89
C ASP A 192 7.18 1.12 -5.84
N VAL A 193 7.54 1.54 -4.62
CA VAL A 193 6.61 1.84 -3.51
C VAL A 193 6.78 3.29 -3.08
N TYR A 194 5.70 4.06 -3.05
CA TYR A 194 5.70 5.48 -2.69
C TYR A 194 4.81 5.76 -1.47
N PHE A 195 5.36 6.49 -0.51
CA PHE A 195 4.65 7.11 0.60
C PHE A 195 4.79 8.62 0.44
N ILE A 196 3.70 9.28 0.10
CA ILE A 196 3.68 10.70 -0.30
C ILE A 196 2.77 11.48 0.64
N ASN A 197 3.26 12.56 1.24
CA ASN A 197 2.45 13.50 2.03
C ASN A 197 1.58 12.85 3.14
N ASN A 198 1.94 11.66 3.63
CA ASN A 198 1.13 10.97 4.63
C ASN A 198 1.36 11.56 6.03
N SER A 199 0.35 11.44 6.88
CA SER A 199 0.43 11.80 8.29
C SER A 199 0.27 10.55 9.15
N PHE A 200 1.39 9.97 9.56
CA PHE A 200 1.40 8.72 10.34
C PHE A 200 1.22 9.02 11.82
N LEU A 201 0.24 8.36 12.44
CA LEU A 201 -0.01 8.45 13.89
C LEU A 201 1.00 7.63 14.69
N GLU A 202 1.35 6.44 14.19
CA GLU A 202 2.28 5.50 14.80
C GLU A 202 3.10 4.77 13.73
N PHE A 203 4.05 3.95 14.21
CA PHE A 203 4.91 3.03 13.46
C PHE A 203 4.39 2.67 12.05
N CYS A 204 5.08 3.12 11.00
CA CYS A 204 4.69 2.80 9.64
C CYS A 204 5.59 1.73 9.02
N ALA A 205 4.95 0.70 8.47
CA ALA A 205 5.53 -0.34 7.62
C ALA A 205 6.64 -1.19 8.27
N PRO A 206 6.27 -2.17 9.13
CA PRO A 206 7.24 -3.07 9.75
C PRO A 206 7.90 -4.06 8.79
N TYR A 207 7.51 -4.13 7.52
CA TYR A 207 8.25 -4.85 6.48
C TYR A 207 7.91 -4.22 5.14
N LEU A 208 8.84 -3.50 4.52
CA LEU A 208 8.71 -2.99 3.15
C LEU A 208 9.29 -4.00 2.16
N HIS A 209 8.51 -4.36 1.15
CA HIS A 209 8.87 -5.29 0.07
C HIS A 209 8.78 -4.52 -1.25
N GLY A 210 9.81 -3.73 -1.53
CA GLY A 210 9.87 -2.89 -2.72
C GLY A 210 11.27 -2.92 -3.29
N LYS A 211 11.47 -2.96 -4.62
CA LYS A 211 12.81 -2.74 -5.16
C LYS A 211 13.27 -1.33 -4.79
N ASP A 212 12.43 -0.34 -5.05
CA ASP A 212 12.68 1.05 -4.73
C ASP A 212 11.55 1.60 -3.87
N VAL A 213 11.92 2.13 -2.71
CA VAL A 213 10.98 2.63 -1.70
C VAL A 213 11.22 4.12 -1.49
N TRP A 214 10.16 4.90 -1.61
CA TRP A 214 10.18 6.35 -1.59
C TRP A 214 9.32 6.88 -0.46
N PHE A 215 9.90 7.68 0.42
CA PHE A 215 9.18 8.50 1.39
C PHE A 215 9.39 9.96 1.01
N ILE A 216 8.31 10.66 0.68
CA ILE A 216 8.35 12.02 0.18
C ILE A 216 7.39 12.89 0.99
N ASN A 217 7.91 13.94 1.63
CA ASN A 217 7.14 14.95 2.37
C ASN A 217 6.24 14.38 3.50
N ASN A 218 6.53 13.21 4.07
CA ASN A 218 5.68 12.63 5.10
C ASN A 218 5.87 13.34 6.46
N LYS A 219 4.83 13.31 7.28
CA LYS A 219 4.80 13.83 8.66
C LYS A 219 4.47 12.71 9.64
N TYR A 220 5.00 12.84 10.85
CA TYR A 220 4.92 11.82 11.89
C TYR A 220 4.60 12.50 13.22
N GLN A 221 3.56 12.05 13.92
CA GLN A 221 2.97 12.81 15.03
C GLN A 221 3.53 12.45 16.42
N ASN A 222 4.12 11.26 16.61
CA ASN A 222 4.44 10.70 17.94
C ASN A 222 5.90 10.22 18.12
N GLY A 223 6.88 10.97 17.59
CA GLY A 223 8.29 10.79 17.96
C GLY A 223 9.05 9.73 17.16
N GLY A 224 8.78 9.63 15.86
CA GLY A 224 9.63 8.87 14.96
C GLY A 224 8.89 8.10 13.88
N CYS A 225 9.47 8.13 12.68
CA CYS A 225 9.27 7.08 11.71
C CYS A 225 10.11 5.86 12.11
N ALA A 226 9.53 4.67 12.05
CA ALA A 226 10.31 3.44 12.12
C ALA A 226 10.03 2.64 10.85
N VAL A 227 10.80 2.93 9.82
CA VAL A 227 10.78 2.21 8.55
C VAL A 227 11.51 0.89 8.75
N LYS A 228 10.81 -0.23 8.94
CA LYS A 228 11.50 -1.52 8.79
C LYS A 228 11.62 -1.83 7.30
N ALA A 229 12.68 -1.29 6.70
CA ALA A 229 13.08 -1.55 5.32
C ALA A 229 13.66 -2.97 5.21
N GLY A 230 12.85 -3.97 5.52
CA GLY A 230 13.26 -5.35 5.60
C GLY A 230 13.71 -5.92 4.26
N ILE A 231 13.17 -5.45 3.12
CA ILE A 231 13.44 -6.05 1.80
C ILE A 231 13.33 -4.97 0.69
N CYS A 232 14.30 -4.05 0.60
CA CYS A 232 14.41 -3.12 -0.54
C CYS A 232 15.84 -2.86 -1.01
N ASP A 233 16.02 -2.68 -2.34
CA ASP A 233 17.32 -2.33 -2.95
C ASP A 233 17.68 -0.86 -2.72
N SER A 234 16.70 0.02 -2.85
CA SER A 234 16.89 1.45 -2.68
C SER A 234 15.86 2.03 -1.73
N LEU A 235 16.32 2.82 -0.76
CA LEU A 235 15.48 3.63 0.11
C LEU A 235 15.76 5.12 -0.12
N TRP A 236 14.70 5.88 -0.41
CA TRP A 236 14.75 7.30 -0.70
C TRP A 236 13.92 8.06 0.32
N LEU A 237 14.56 8.95 1.08
CA LEU A 237 13.90 9.83 2.05
C LEU A 237 14.07 11.27 1.59
N LEU A 238 13.00 11.84 1.02
CA LEU A 238 13.00 13.18 0.46
C LEU A 238 12.09 14.10 1.28
N ASN A 239 12.67 15.13 1.90
CA ASN A 239 11.94 16.18 2.61
C ASN A 239 10.96 15.69 3.70
N ASN A 240 11.25 14.57 4.36
CA ASN A 240 10.38 14.07 5.43
C ASN A 240 10.57 14.87 6.72
N PHE A 241 9.49 15.05 7.47
CA PHE A 241 9.46 15.85 8.70
C PHE A 241 9.35 14.95 9.94
N ASP A 242 10.48 14.53 10.50
CA ASP A 242 10.57 13.97 11.87
C ASP A 242 12.02 13.94 12.40
N PRO A 243 12.23 14.07 13.72
CA PRO A 243 13.49 13.76 14.40
C PRO A 243 14.03 12.31 14.29
N TYR A 244 13.30 11.28 13.86
CA TYR A 244 13.77 9.89 14.01
C TYR A 244 13.33 8.96 12.87
N VAL A 245 14.28 8.24 12.25
CA VAL A 245 13.98 7.21 11.23
C VAL A 245 14.73 5.92 11.56
N ARG A 246 14.05 4.96 12.17
CA ARG A 246 14.65 3.64 12.45
C ARG A 246 14.58 2.74 11.22
N ILE A 247 15.72 2.27 10.72
CA ILE A 247 15.80 1.38 9.54
C ILE A 247 16.16 -0.04 9.93
N HIS A 248 15.16 -0.87 10.20
CA HIS A 248 15.43 -2.29 10.42
C HIS A 248 15.47 -3.03 9.09
N ALA A 249 16.67 -3.33 8.62
CA ALA A 249 16.85 -4.29 7.54
C ALA A 249 17.10 -5.68 8.13
N GLY A 250 16.24 -6.65 7.81
CA GLY A 250 16.28 -8.00 8.37
C GLY A 250 17.40 -8.87 7.82
N ASP A 251 17.44 -10.14 8.26
CA ASP A 251 18.50 -11.12 7.93
C ASP A 251 18.66 -11.43 6.43
N THR A 252 17.64 -11.13 5.63
CA THR A 252 17.58 -11.38 4.18
C THR A 252 17.62 -10.09 3.36
N SER A 253 17.90 -8.96 4.02
CA SER A 253 17.82 -7.64 3.42
C SER A 253 19.09 -7.27 2.67
N HIS A 254 18.93 -6.76 1.45
CA HIS A 254 19.99 -6.13 0.67
C HIS A 254 19.57 -4.70 0.39
N LEU A 255 20.04 -3.75 1.21
CA LEU A 255 19.89 -2.32 0.95
C LEU A 255 21.15 -1.80 0.26
N ASP A 256 21.08 -1.67 -1.06
CA ASP A 256 22.20 -1.19 -1.87
C ASP A 256 22.36 0.32 -1.77
N THR A 257 21.26 1.07 -1.91
CA THR A 257 21.29 2.53 -1.90
C THR A 257 20.39 3.08 -0.81
N PHE A 258 20.95 3.98 0.00
CA PHE A 258 20.18 4.78 0.94
C PHE A 258 20.45 6.27 0.69
N PHE A 259 19.44 6.97 0.20
CA PHE A 259 19.53 8.37 -0.20
C PHE A 259 18.61 9.24 0.65
N VAL A 260 19.17 10.29 1.25
CA VAL A 260 18.44 11.21 2.12
C VAL A 260 18.66 12.65 1.65
N VAL A 261 17.57 13.36 1.39
CA VAL A 261 17.56 14.82 1.26
C VAL A 261 16.79 15.38 2.45
N SER A 262 17.52 15.96 3.39
CA SER A 262 16.95 16.59 4.57
C SER A 262 16.71 18.07 4.32
N GLN A 263 15.58 18.60 4.82
CA GLN A 263 15.40 20.03 4.93
C GLN A 263 16.23 20.60 6.09
N PRO A 264 16.57 21.91 6.05
CA PRO A 264 16.99 22.61 7.26
C PRO A 264 15.95 22.34 8.37
N PHE A 265 16.40 22.00 9.57
CA PHE A 265 15.57 21.66 10.74
C PHE A 265 14.92 20.26 10.77
N CYS A 266 15.17 19.40 9.80
CA CYS A 266 14.83 17.97 9.89
C CYS A 266 16.01 17.19 10.48
N ASN A 267 15.90 16.84 11.76
CA ASN A 267 16.93 16.10 12.47
C ASN A 267 16.77 14.60 12.21
N LEU A 268 17.44 14.02 11.22
CA LEU A 268 17.50 12.57 11.13
C LEU A 268 18.38 12.02 12.27
N ASN A 269 17.87 11.88 13.49
CA ASN A 269 18.73 11.71 14.66
C ASN A 269 19.40 10.34 14.76
N PHE A 270 18.77 9.30 14.20
CA PHE A 270 19.17 7.94 14.48
C PHE A 270 18.72 6.98 13.41
N ILE A 271 19.66 6.14 12.96
CA ILE A 271 19.39 4.98 12.12
C ILE A 271 20.02 3.77 12.81
N GLU A 272 19.26 2.69 12.97
CA GLU A 272 19.70 1.46 13.62
C GLU A 272 19.45 0.26 12.72
N GLY A 273 20.53 -0.45 12.40
CA GLY A 273 20.49 -1.75 11.72
C GLY A 273 20.02 -2.88 12.66
N LYS A 274 20.45 -4.11 12.37
CA LYS A 274 19.93 -5.32 13.04
C LYS A 274 20.03 -5.29 14.58
N LEU A 275 19.01 -5.89 15.22
CA LEU A 275 19.04 -6.26 16.65
C LEU A 275 19.96 -7.49 16.81
N ALA A 276 21.01 -7.33 17.62
CA ALA A 276 22.06 -8.31 17.96
C ALA A 276 23.17 -8.50 16.90
N ASN A 277 24.38 -8.04 17.25
CA ASN A 277 25.74 -8.36 16.77
C ASN A 277 26.06 -8.41 15.25
N ASP A 278 25.08 -8.32 14.36
CA ASP A 278 25.26 -8.41 12.92
C ASP A 278 25.27 -7.02 12.29
N LEU A 279 26.38 -6.70 11.65
CA LEU A 279 26.61 -5.44 10.96
C LEU A 279 25.88 -5.44 9.62
N GLN A 280 24.95 -4.51 9.41
CA GLN A 280 24.35 -4.31 8.10
C GLN A 280 25.31 -3.52 7.19
N ILE A 281 25.57 -4.03 5.99
CA ILE A 281 26.41 -3.34 5.00
C ILE A 281 25.50 -2.68 3.95
N ILE A 282 25.63 -1.37 3.81
CA ILE A 282 24.97 -0.58 2.77
C ILE A 282 26.02 -0.16 1.75
N LYS A 283 25.75 -0.41 0.47
CA LYS A 283 26.73 -0.15 -0.60
C LYS A 283 26.93 1.36 -0.80
N ASN A 284 25.87 2.13 -0.91
CA ASN A 284 25.91 3.57 -1.12
C ASN A 284 25.02 4.28 -0.11
N PHE A 285 25.62 5.16 0.69
CA PHE A 285 24.89 6.06 1.58
C PHE A 285 25.12 7.51 1.17
N ILE A 286 24.03 8.24 0.93
CA ILE A 286 24.07 9.64 0.54
C ILE A 286 23.18 10.42 1.50
N LEU A 287 23.79 11.37 2.21
CA LEU A 287 23.10 12.32 3.08
C LEU A 287 23.36 13.74 2.58
N CYS A 288 22.36 14.30 1.91
CA CYS A 288 22.30 15.72 1.58
C CYS A 288 21.57 16.45 2.72
N SER A 289 22.33 16.92 3.71
CA SER A 289 21.81 17.64 4.86
C SER A 289 22.66 18.86 5.20
N ASP A 290 22.09 19.76 6.01
CA ASP A 290 22.84 20.86 6.61
C ASP A 290 24.03 20.32 7.42
N PRO A 291 25.21 20.99 7.41
CA PRO A 291 26.37 20.63 8.23
C PRO A 291 26.07 20.37 9.71
N ASP A 292 25.06 21.02 10.28
CA ASP A 292 24.70 20.87 11.70
C ASP A 292 23.81 19.63 11.99
N THR A 293 23.45 18.86 10.96
CA THR A 293 22.64 17.65 11.12
C THR A 293 23.46 16.51 11.71
N TYR A 294 23.23 16.19 12.98
CA TYR A 294 23.84 15.02 13.62
C TYR A 294 23.00 13.76 13.40
N ILE A 295 23.62 12.71 12.84
CA ILE A 295 23.00 11.41 12.65
C ILE A 295 23.77 10.35 13.40
N GLN A 296 23.12 9.67 14.34
CA GLN A 296 23.67 8.50 14.98
C GLN A 296 23.41 7.24 14.13
N PHE A 297 24.46 6.48 13.85
CA PHE A 297 24.35 5.17 13.20
C PHE A 297 24.65 4.07 14.21
N LYS A 298 23.79 3.06 14.25
CA LYS A 298 23.99 1.85 15.06
C LYS A 298 23.94 0.61 14.16
N SER A 299 24.87 -0.32 14.36
CA SER A 299 24.91 -1.62 13.64
C SER A 299 24.93 -1.51 12.10
N MET A 300 25.55 -0.47 11.54
CA MET A 300 25.70 -0.30 10.09
C MET A 300 27.12 0.04 9.66
N LYS A 301 27.45 -0.36 8.43
CA LYS A 301 28.67 0.01 7.71
C LYS A 301 28.31 0.43 6.29
N PHE A 302 29.00 1.46 5.81
CA PHE A 302 28.85 1.98 4.47
C PHE A 302 30.08 1.65 3.65
N ASN A 303 29.91 1.13 2.43
CA ASN A 303 31.04 0.95 1.51
C ASN A 303 31.44 2.29 0.88
N ASN A 304 30.44 3.03 0.37
CA ASN A 304 30.58 4.39 -0.13
C ASN A 304 29.65 5.31 0.65
N SER A 305 30.17 6.46 1.10
CA SER A 305 29.37 7.46 1.82
C SER A 305 29.66 8.87 1.34
N TRP A 306 28.62 9.63 1.06
CA TRP A 306 28.67 11.07 0.74
C TRP A 306 27.78 11.79 1.74
N ILE A 307 28.33 12.75 2.50
CA ILE A 307 27.62 13.38 3.60
C ILE A 307 27.81 14.90 3.56
N GLY A 308 26.74 15.63 3.91
CA GLY A 308 26.75 17.08 4.12
C GLY A 308 27.03 17.87 2.84
N LYS A 309 27.85 18.93 2.95
CA LYS A 309 28.12 19.86 1.85
C LYS A 309 28.67 19.17 0.58
N ALA A 310 29.57 18.21 0.72
CA ALA A 310 30.13 17.48 -0.42
C ALA A 310 29.07 16.65 -1.16
N ALA A 311 28.12 16.05 -0.43
CA ALA A 311 26.98 15.36 -1.04
C ALA A 311 26.05 16.35 -1.75
N ILE A 312 25.76 17.50 -1.13
CA ILE A 312 24.92 18.54 -1.72
C ILE A 312 25.53 19.05 -3.04
N GLU A 313 26.83 19.33 -3.07
CA GLU A 313 27.49 19.81 -4.29
C GLU A 313 27.47 18.76 -5.41
N LYS A 314 27.79 17.50 -5.09
CA LYS A 314 27.77 16.41 -6.06
C LYS A 314 26.37 16.11 -6.60
N TYR A 315 25.37 16.10 -5.73
CA TYR A 315 23.99 15.71 -6.06
C TYR A 315 23.05 16.92 -6.16
N LYS A 316 23.58 18.10 -6.47
CA LYS A 316 22.83 19.36 -6.52
C LYS A 316 21.54 19.28 -7.36
N PRO A 317 21.53 18.71 -8.58
CA PRO A 317 20.30 18.60 -9.38
C PRO A 317 19.21 17.76 -8.69
N ILE A 318 19.59 16.70 -7.97
CA ILE A 318 18.66 15.87 -7.20
C ILE A 318 18.09 16.65 -6.01
N VAL A 319 18.93 17.41 -5.31
CA VAL A 319 18.50 18.24 -4.17
C VAL A 319 17.51 19.31 -4.63
N GLU A 320 17.79 20.00 -5.74
CA GLU A 320 16.90 21.03 -6.30
C GLU A 320 15.55 20.43 -6.73
N LEU A 321 15.58 19.30 -7.43
CA LEU A 321 14.36 18.61 -7.86
C LEU A 321 13.55 18.09 -6.65
N SER A 322 14.23 17.52 -5.65
CA SER A 322 13.63 17.11 -4.38
C SER A 322 12.95 18.28 -3.69
N HIS A 323 13.61 19.43 -3.56
CA HIS A 323 13.00 20.61 -2.95
C HIS A 323 11.79 21.14 -3.73
N SER A 324 11.74 20.95 -5.05
CA SER A 324 10.56 21.29 -5.87
C SER A 324 9.32 20.44 -5.56
N LEU A 325 9.47 19.33 -4.81
CA LEU A 325 8.37 18.49 -4.34
C LEU A 325 7.70 19.07 -3.09
N ILE A 326 8.33 20.01 -2.40
CA ILE A 326 7.81 20.58 -1.16
C ILE A 326 6.51 21.34 -1.47
N GLY A 327 5.41 20.91 -0.85
CA GLY A 327 4.09 21.51 -1.07
C GLY A 327 3.37 21.06 -2.34
N GLU A 328 4.00 20.22 -3.16
CA GLU A 328 3.32 19.53 -4.27
C GLU A 328 2.25 18.59 -3.70
N LYS A 329 1.07 18.61 -4.30
CA LYS A 329 -0.10 17.81 -3.89
C LYS A 329 -0.46 16.75 -4.92
N ASP A 330 -0.10 16.96 -6.18
CA ASP A 330 -0.39 15.99 -7.23
C ASP A 330 0.56 14.80 -7.16
N THR A 331 0.04 13.66 -6.74
CA THR A 331 0.81 12.43 -6.53
C THR A 331 1.47 11.94 -7.81
N LEU A 332 0.81 12.08 -8.97
CA LEU A 332 1.37 11.66 -10.26
C LEU A 332 2.58 12.51 -10.64
N THR A 333 2.51 13.83 -10.44
CA THR A 333 3.64 14.75 -10.60
C THR A 333 4.79 14.39 -9.67
N ILE A 334 4.51 14.04 -8.41
CA ILE A 334 5.54 13.62 -7.44
C ILE A 334 6.22 12.31 -7.89
N ILE A 335 5.45 11.32 -8.32
CA ILE A 335 5.97 10.06 -8.85
C ILE A 335 6.84 10.30 -10.08
N GLU A 336 6.41 11.16 -11.01
CA GLU A 336 7.15 11.44 -12.23
C GLU A 336 8.49 12.14 -11.95
N LYS A 337 8.49 13.17 -11.09
CA LYS A 337 9.72 13.81 -10.63
C LYS A 337 10.63 12.84 -9.87
N SER A 338 10.08 11.87 -9.14
CA SER A 338 10.88 10.84 -8.46
C SER A 338 11.61 9.92 -9.43
N LYS A 339 11.00 9.59 -10.57
CA LYS A 339 11.68 8.87 -11.66
C LYS A 339 12.84 9.68 -12.23
N GLN A 340 12.62 10.97 -12.46
CA GLN A 340 13.69 11.89 -12.92
C GLN A 340 14.85 11.97 -11.91
N ILE A 341 14.55 12.01 -10.59
CA ILE A 341 15.57 11.93 -9.54
C ILE A 341 16.40 10.64 -9.68
N LYS A 342 15.74 9.50 -9.91
CA LYS A 342 16.40 8.20 -10.06
C LYS A 342 17.30 8.14 -11.30
N GLU A 343 16.85 8.73 -12.41
CA GLU A 343 17.63 8.85 -13.64
C GLU A 343 18.88 9.72 -13.41
N LEU A 344 18.71 10.89 -12.78
CA LEU A 344 19.82 11.76 -12.41
C LEU A 344 20.83 11.03 -11.52
N TYR A 345 20.38 10.27 -10.52
CA TYR A 345 21.26 9.48 -9.67
C TYR A 345 22.13 8.52 -10.49
N GLY A 346 21.52 7.78 -11.42
CA GLY A 346 22.24 6.85 -12.30
C GLY A 346 23.30 7.53 -13.18
N THR A 347 23.16 8.82 -13.50
CA THR A 347 24.19 9.57 -14.25
C THR A 347 25.33 10.12 -13.37
N LEU A 348 25.12 10.22 -12.07
CA LEU A 348 26.05 10.82 -11.10
C LEU A 348 26.86 9.77 -10.31
N THR A 349 26.53 8.49 -10.48
CA THR A 349 27.21 7.33 -9.88
C THR A 349 27.94 6.54 -10.95
#